data_AF-A0A5C6Q6S5-F1
#
_entry.id   AF-A0A5C6Q6S5-F1
#
_cell.length_a   1.000
_cell.length_b   1.000
_cell.length_c   1.000
_cell.angle_alpha   90.00
_cell.angle_beta   90.00
_cell.angle_gamma   90.00
#
_symmetry.space_group_name_H-M   'P 1'
#
loop_
_entity.id
_entity.type
_entity.pdbx_description
1 polymer ?
#
loop_
_entity_poly.entity_id
_entity_poly.type
_entity_poly.pdbx_seq_one_letter_code
_entity_poly.pdbx_strand_id
1 'polypeptide(L)'
;MESTMQRLTHLFFILMITLVSSANASFHPLLDSDLNDLSVYANGTITMADGVIAHGNMQALTTITLATNGYVGGNIEAGTTATLSDNVYVDGYIEATTTATLGANVSVIGKVHTGTTATFAADLYVEGNIEAGSTITLEADAEVKGDVVAKTTVTIAAGSHIYQDVDAGTIATIAANVAIDGTLTSNSSKDPPPAPVVTSKESQITTVQAELKALVTDEELDFTTFGVNDESLVAGVYNSINYLTIAAGKTLTLDGNGMDGSWVFNIANNLSFGIDSKVVLLNVTDNSSILWNVLGETTAGLTSLGAGAEVRGHILSRGAIDGGAISLVAGIGDSCGGVFSASSTITFAASSIIGHQGCGPIDVPEPTTIWLLGLGLLIIAKRKQV
;
A
#
# COMPACT_ATOMS: atom_id res chain seq x y z
N MET A 1 -10.80 -24.92 -16.08
CA MET A 1 -9.44 -25.21 -16.57
C MET A 1 -8.43 -24.34 -15.82
N GLU A 2 -8.73 -23.06 -15.61
CA GLU A 2 -7.95 -22.12 -14.79
C GLU A 2 -7.84 -22.52 -13.30
N SER A 3 -8.96 -22.85 -12.64
CA SER A 3 -8.93 -23.30 -11.23
C SER A 3 -8.25 -24.66 -11.01
N THR A 4 -8.12 -25.44 -12.08
CA THR A 4 -7.49 -26.77 -12.07
C THR A 4 -5.99 -26.65 -12.28
N MET A 5 -5.54 -25.66 -13.07
CA MET A 5 -4.14 -25.33 -13.27
C MET A 5 -3.56 -24.64 -12.03
N GLN A 6 -4.30 -23.70 -11.41
CA GLN A 6 -3.91 -23.03 -10.16
C GLN A 6 -3.74 -24.04 -9.01
N ARG A 7 -4.68 -25.00 -8.88
CA ARG A 7 -4.54 -26.11 -7.93
C ARG A 7 -3.35 -27.02 -8.22
N LEU A 8 -2.96 -27.23 -9.48
CA LEU A 8 -1.84 -28.09 -9.84
C LEU A 8 -0.49 -27.41 -9.57
N THR A 9 -0.39 -26.09 -9.78
CA THR A 9 0.77 -25.28 -9.39
C THR A 9 0.92 -25.20 -7.86
N HIS A 10 -0.19 -25.02 -7.13
CA HIS A 10 -0.21 -25.05 -5.65
C HIS A 10 0.13 -26.43 -5.06
N LEU A 11 -0.32 -27.53 -5.68
CA LEU A 11 0.01 -28.88 -5.21
C LEU A 11 1.49 -29.22 -5.41
N PHE A 12 2.11 -28.72 -6.48
CA PHE A 12 3.56 -28.84 -6.71
C PHE A 12 4.38 -28.02 -5.69
N PHE A 13 3.86 -26.88 -5.24
CA PHE A 13 4.51 -25.99 -4.27
C PHE A 13 4.51 -26.59 -2.84
N ILE A 14 3.40 -27.20 -2.41
CA ILE A 14 3.30 -27.90 -1.12
C ILE A 14 4.17 -29.19 -1.10
N LEU A 15 4.32 -29.86 -2.25
CA LEU A 15 5.13 -31.09 -2.35
C LEU A 15 6.64 -30.81 -2.25
N MET A 16 7.12 -29.65 -2.70
CA MET A 16 8.54 -29.26 -2.56
C MET A 16 8.95 -28.98 -1.10
N ILE A 17 8.02 -28.56 -0.25
CA ILE A 17 8.29 -28.25 1.17
C ILE A 17 8.32 -29.53 2.03
N THR A 18 7.54 -30.56 1.65
CA THR A 18 7.43 -31.81 2.44
C THR A 18 8.53 -32.84 2.18
N LEU A 19 9.38 -32.64 1.18
CA LEU A 19 10.43 -33.60 0.78
C LEU A 19 11.85 -33.23 1.21
N VAL A 20 12.04 -32.10 1.91
CA VAL A 20 13.38 -31.70 2.36
C VAL A 20 13.36 -31.36 3.84
N SER A 21 13.66 -32.36 4.66
CA SER A 21 14.24 -32.09 5.98
C SER A 21 15.52 -31.25 5.73
N SER A 22 15.54 -30.01 6.22
CA SER A 22 16.64 -29.04 6.22
C SER A 22 16.96 -28.19 4.98
N ALA A 23 16.11 -28.03 3.96
CA ALA A 23 16.44 -27.10 2.85
C ALA A 23 15.88 -25.69 3.02
N ASN A 24 16.82 -24.75 3.08
CA ASN A 24 16.73 -23.32 2.77
C ASN A 24 16.13 -23.10 1.36
N ALA A 25 14.82 -23.21 1.23
CA ALA A 25 14.10 -22.65 0.10
C ALA A 25 13.52 -21.31 0.53
N SER A 26 13.88 -20.23 -0.19
CA SER A 26 13.23 -18.93 -0.05
C SER A 26 11.72 -19.12 -0.24
N PHE A 27 10.96 -19.00 0.83
CA PHE A 27 9.51 -19.05 0.75
C PHE A 27 9.03 -17.63 0.44
N HIS A 28 8.70 -17.39 -0.81
CA HIS A 28 7.86 -16.26 -1.21
C HIS A 28 6.41 -16.75 -1.14
N PRO A 29 5.65 -16.51 -0.07
CA PRO A 29 4.22 -16.71 -0.14
C PRO A 29 3.71 -15.82 -1.25
N LEU A 30 2.72 -16.35 -1.97
CA LEU A 30 1.91 -15.61 -2.90
C LEU A 30 1.11 -14.53 -2.16
N LEU A 31 1.77 -13.46 -1.74
CA LEU A 31 1.21 -12.15 -1.95
C LEU A 31 1.16 -12.05 -3.48
N ASP A 32 -0.04 -12.17 -4.06
CA ASP A 32 -0.21 -11.89 -5.49
C ASP A 32 0.33 -10.47 -5.79
N SER A 33 0.56 -10.16 -7.07
CA SER A 33 0.83 -8.81 -7.56
C SER A 33 0.01 -7.73 -6.80
N ASP A 34 -1.28 -8.00 -6.57
CA ASP A 34 -2.19 -7.15 -5.80
C ASP A 34 -1.72 -6.76 -4.37
N LEU A 35 -1.03 -7.65 -3.65
CA LEU A 35 -0.55 -7.38 -2.27
C LEU A 35 0.92 -6.96 -2.25
N ASN A 36 1.71 -7.33 -3.25
CA ASN A 36 3.13 -6.95 -3.34
C ASN A 36 3.32 -5.45 -3.57
N ASP A 37 2.35 -4.79 -4.21
CA ASP A 37 2.40 -3.36 -4.44
C ASP A 37 1.94 -2.55 -3.21
N LEU A 38 1.37 -3.21 -2.19
CA LEU A 38 0.85 -2.57 -0.97
C LEU A 38 1.87 -2.59 0.17
N SER A 39 2.12 -1.43 0.76
CA SER A 39 2.84 -1.33 2.04
C SER A 39 1.90 -1.33 3.24
N VAL A 40 0.66 -0.84 3.05
CA VAL A 40 -0.34 -0.71 4.11
C VAL A 40 -1.71 -1.11 3.57
N TYR A 41 -2.34 -2.11 4.19
CA TYR A 41 -3.71 -2.52 3.88
C TYR A 41 -4.56 -2.67 5.14
N ALA A 42 -5.78 -2.12 5.13
CA ALA A 42 -6.77 -2.40 6.16
C ALA A 42 -8.14 -2.69 5.54
N ASN A 43 -8.78 -3.79 5.98
CA ASN A 43 -10.19 -4.03 5.65
C ASN A 43 -11.16 -3.08 6.36
N GLY A 44 -10.66 -2.26 7.28
CA GLY A 44 -11.35 -1.14 7.90
C GLY A 44 -10.69 0.19 7.53
N THR A 45 -10.34 0.96 8.56
CA THR A 45 -9.79 2.31 8.47
C THR A 45 -8.26 2.30 8.65
N ILE A 46 -7.57 3.20 7.95
CA ILE A 46 -6.17 3.54 8.20
C ILE A 46 -6.09 4.95 8.79
N THR A 47 -5.39 5.10 9.91
CA THR A 47 -5.11 6.40 10.55
C THR A 47 -3.61 6.54 10.82
N MET A 48 -3.00 7.53 10.17
CA MET A 48 -1.58 7.84 10.35
C MET A 48 -1.44 9.22 11.00
N ALA A 49 -0.71 9.29 12.10
CA ALA A 49 -0.42 10.53 12.81
C ALA A 49 0.65 11.36 12.09
N ASP A 50 1.05 12.48 12.71
CA ASP A 50 1.94 13.47 12.13
C ASP A 50 3.28 12.86 11.68
N GLY A 51 3.72 13.20 10.47
CA GLY A 51 5.02 12.79 9.95
C GLY A 51 5.17 11.30 9.64
N VAL A 52 4.08 10.52 9.58
CA VAL A 52 4.16 9.11 9.19
C VAL A 52 4.49 8.97 7.70
N ILE A 53 5.41 8.06 7.39
CA ILE A 53 5.88 7.75 6.04
C ILE A 53 5.44 6.33 5.68
N ALA A 54 4.66 6.19 4.62
CA ALA A 54 4.36 4.91 3.99
C ALA A 54 5.00 4.92 2.59
N HIS A 55 6.06 4.16 2.37
CA HIS A 55 6.81 4.25 1.12
C HIS A 55 6.13 3.64 -0.11
N GLY A 56 5.07 2.84 0.07
CA GLY A 56 4.31 2.25 -1.03
C GLY A 56 2.83 2.54 -0.98
N ASN A 57 2.03 1.72 -1.65
CA ASN A 57 0.60 1.94 -1.76
C ASN A 57 -0.11 1.72 -0.41
N MET A 58 -1.20 2.48 -0.22
CA MET A 58 -2.08 2.42 0.93
C MET A 58 -3.52 2.16 0.49
N GLN A 59 -4.15 1.11 1.01
CA GLN A 59 -5.54 0.78 0.70
C GLN A 59 -6.35 0.53 1.98
N ALA A 60 -7.49 1.20 2.10
CA ALA A 60 -8.47 0.97 3.16
C ALA A 60 -9.85 0.74 2.56
N LEU A 61 -10.58 -0.26 3.04
CA LEU A 61 -11.96 -0.49 2.56
C LEU A 61 -12.92 0.62 3.02
N THR A 62 -12.56 1.39 4.05
CA THR A 62 -13.34 2.55 4.49
C THR A 62 -12.54 3.84 4.29
N THR A 63 -11.91 4.34 5.34
CA THR A 63 -11.32 5.67 5.39
C THR A 63 -9.81 5.59 5.52
N ILE A 64 -9.12 6.48 4.82
CA ILE A 64 -7.71 6.79 5.05
C ILE A 64 -7.63 8.20 5.63
N THR A 65 -6.99 8.34 6.78
CA THR A 65 -6.67 9.64 7.38
C THR A 65 -5.17 9.77 7.57
N LEU A 66 -4.57 10.80 6.95
CA LEU A 66 -3.20 11.20 7.18
C LEU A 66 -3.20 12.55 7.90
N ALA A 67 -2.54 12.60 9.05
CA ALA A 67 -2.25 13.86 9.72
C ALA A 67 -1.17 14.65 8.96
N THR A 68 -0.73 15.76 9.54
CA THR A 68 0.20 16.68 8.89
C THR A 68 1.54 16.02 8.56
N ASN A 69 2.26 16.58 7.59
CA ASN A 69 3.63 16.16 7.22
C ASN A 69 3.75 14.68 6.81
N GLY A 70 2.64 14.03 6.45
CA GLY A 70 2.64 12.64 6.01
C GLY A 70 3.23 12.47 4.61
N TYR A 71 3.76 11.28 4.33
CA TYR A 71 4.27 10.93 3.01
C TYR A 71 3.75 9.56 2.58
N VAL A 72 3.23 9.49 1.35
CA VAL A 72 2.88 8.22 0.70
C VAL A 72 3.65 8.12 -0.62
N GLY A 73 4.56 7.14 -0.70
CA GLY A 73 5.38 6.93 -1.89
C GLY A 73 4.63 6.25 -3.04
N GLY A 74 3.39 5.83 -2.82
CA GLY A 74 2.52 5.27 -3.85
C GLY A 74 1.11 5.86 -3.84
N ASN A 75 0.15 5.02 -4.22
CA ASN A 75 -1.26 5.37 -4.37
C ASN A 75 -2.01 5.30 -3.04
N ILE A 76 -3.07 6.10 -2.93
CA ILE A 76 -4.05 6.07 -1.84
C ILE A 76 -5.39 5.61 -2.41
N GLU A 77 -5.91 4.48 -1.90
CA GLU A 77 -7.21 3.94 -2.28
C GLU A 77 -8.13 3.79 -1.06
N ALA A 78 -9.12 4.67 -0.95
CA ALA A 78 -10.08 4.69 0.14
C ALA A 78 -11.47 4.24 -0.33
N GLY A 79 -12.01 3.18 0.26
CA GLY A 79 -13.34 2.68 -0.10
C GLY A 79 -14.50 3.60 0.29
N THR A 80 -14.24 4.65 1.08
CA THR A 80 -15.15 5.78 1.28
C THR A 80 -14.43 7.12 1.15
N THR A 81 -13.59 7.47 2.13
CA THR A 81 -13.07 8.82 2.31
C THR A 81 -11.55 8.83 2.43
N ALA A 82 -10.88 9.69 1.68
CA ALA A 82 -9.49 10.07 1.91
C ALA A 82 -9.44 11.46 2.58
N THR A 83 -8.84 11.57 3.76
CA THR A 83 -8.61 12.84 4.45
C THR A 83 -7.12 13.03 4.69
N LEU A 84 -6.54 14.01 4.02
CA LEU A 84 -5.13 14.38 4.19
C LEU A 84 -5.10 15.75 4.86
N SER A 85 -4.34 15.89 5.93
CA SER A 85 -4.10 17.17 6.58
C SER A 85 -3.04 17.97 5.83
N ASP A 86 -2.57 19.07 6.41
CA ASP A 86 -1.63 19.97 5.75
C ASP A 86 -0.25 19.34 5.53
N ASN A 87 0.44 19.79 4.47
CA ASN A 87 1.81 19.38 4.14
C ASN A 87 1.96 17.87 3.90
N VAL A 88 0.93 17.21 3.37
CA VAL A 88 1.02 15.80 2.97
C VAL A 88 1.49 15.71 1.52
N TYR A 89 2.33 14.72 1.24
CA TYR A 89 2.84 14.47 -0.11
C TYR A 89 2.52 13.03 -0.56
N VAL A 90 2.01 12.89 -1.78
CA VAL A 90 1.63 11.61 -2.40
C VAL A 90 2.28 11.51 -3.79
N ASP A 91 3.18 10.56 -3.98
CA ASP A 91 3.83 10.30 -5.28
C ASP A 91 2.89 9.62 -6.30
N GLY A 92 1.84 8.94 -5.83
CA GLY A 92 0.85 8.29 -6.68
C GLY A 92 -0.43 9.11 -6.89
N TYR A 93 -1.50 8.40 -7.21
CA TYR A 93 -2.86 8.97 -7.28
C TYR A 93 -3.62 8.82 -5.97
N ILE A 94 -4.73 9.56 -5.86
CA ILE A 94 -5.73 9.38 -4.79
C ILE A 94 -7.06 8.98 -5.42
N GLU A 95 -7.62 7.86 -4.95
CA GLU A 95 -8.97 7.42 -5.27
C GLU A 95 -9.81 7.27 -4.00
N ALA A 96 -10.99 7.88 -4.00
CA ALA A 96 -11.96 7.74 -2.92
C ALA A 96 -13.38 7.50 -3.45
N THR A 97 -14.02 6.41 -3.05
CA THR A 97 -15.38 6.07 -3.55
C THR A 97 -16.39 7.18 -3.29
N THR A 98 -16.23 7.97 -2.22
CA THR A 98 -17.12 9.10 -1.92
C THR A 98 -16.38 10.43 -1.93
N THR A 99 -15.41 10.64 -1.03
CA THR A 99 -14.93 12.00 -0.74
C THR A 99 -13.42 12.04 -0.57
N ALA A 100 -12.78 13.06 -1.14
CA ALA A 100 -11.42 13.45 -0.79
C ALA A 100 -11.44 14.85 -0.17
N THR A 101 -10.82 14.99 1.00
CA THR A 101 -10.58 16.28 1.65
C THR A 101 -9.08 16.42 1.87
N LEU A 102 -8.46 17.40 1.22
CA LEU A 102 -7.02 17.65 1.30
C LEU A 102 -6.79 19.01 1.97
N GLY A 103 -5.92 19.01 2.99
CA GLY A 103 -5.46 20.20 3.70
C GLY A 103 -4.58 21.10 2.85
N ALA A 104 -4.00 22.11 3.49
CA ALA A 104 -3.19 23.09 2.79
C ALA A 104 -1.83 22.51 2.42
N ASN A 105 -1.21 23.01 1.35
CA ASN A 105 0.13 22.59 0.93
C ASN A 105 0.23 21.07 0.69
N VAL A 106 -0.86 20.45 0.20
CA VAL A 106 -0.84 19.03 -0.20
C VAL A 106 -0.39 18.91 -1.64
N SER A 107 0.50 17.97 -1.92
CA SER A 107 1.00 17.68 -3.26
C SER A 107 0.66 16.26 -3.67
N VAL A 108 0.05 16.10 -4.85
CA VAL A 108 -0.30 14.81 -5.45
C VAL A 108 0.27 14.77 -6.87
N ILE A 109 1.19 13.86 -7.14
CA ILE A 109 1.79 13.73 -8.48
C ILE A 109 0.79 13.09 -9.47
N GLY A 110 0.00 12.13 -8.99
CA GLY A 110 -1.06 11.52 -9.79
C GLY A 110 -2.34 12.35 -9.88
N LYS A 111 -3.41 11.69 -10.35
CA LYS A 111 -4.78 12.23 -10.35
C LYS A 111 -5.42 12.16 -8.97
N VAL A 112 -6.46 12.95 -8.77
CA VAL A 112 -7.41 12.79 -7.65
C VAL A 112 -8.79 12.48 -8.22
N HIS A 113 -9.32 11.29 -7.93
CA HIS A 113 -10.63 10.86 -8.41
C HIS A 113 -11.57 10.48 -7.26
N THR A 114 -12.76 11.07 -7.24
CA THR A 114 -13.75 10.85 -6.18
C THR A 114 -15.14 10.56 -6.74
N GLY A 115 -15.88 9.66 -6.08
CA GLY A 115 -17.24 9.37 -6.51
C GLY A 115 -18.25 10.47 -6.23
N THR A 116 -17.96 11.43 -5.34
CA THR A 116 -18.85 12.56 -5.05
C THR A 116 -18.14 13.90 -4.95
N THR A 117 -17.29 14.11 -3.95
CA THR A 117 -16.83 15.43 -3.56
C THR A 117 -15.32 15.45 -3.38
N ALA A 118 -14.67 16.42 -4.00
CA ALA A 118 -13.27 16.70 -3.77
C ALA A 118 -13.10 18.13 -3.28
N THR A 119 -12.59 18.29 -2.06
CA THR A 119 -12.37 19.60 -1.41
C THR A 119 -10.90 19.73 -1.08
N PHE A 120 -10.30 20.85 -1.49
CA PHE A 120 -8.88 21.09 -1.34
C PHE A 120 -8.66 22.48 -0.73
N ALA A 121 -7.87 22.55 0.33
CA ALA A 121 -7.48 23.82 0.93
C ALA A 121 -6.39 24.51 0.08
N ALA A 122 -5.87 25.62 0.60
CA ALA A 122 -4.95 26.49 -0.14
C ALA A 122 -3.62 25.81 -0.50
N ASP A 123 -2.96 26.32 -1.53
CA ASP A 123 -1.64 25.83 -1.97
C ASP A 123 -1.62 24.35 -2.37
N LEU A 124 -2.74 23.83 -2.89
CA LEU A 124 -2.80 22.48 -3.47
C LEU A 124 -1.91 22.40 -4.72
N TYR A 125 -1.15 21.32 -4.87
CA TYR A 125 -0.52 20.95 -6.13
C TYR A 125 -1.02 19.57 -6.59
N VAL A 126 -1.55 19.48 -7.82
CA VAL A 126 -1.91 18.22 -8.48
C VAL A 126 -1.34 18.19 -9.89
N GLU A 127 -0.50 17.21 -10.20
CA GLU A 127 0.03 17.05 -11.56
C GLU A 127 -0.92 16.28 -12.49
N GLY A 128 -1.78 15.42 -11.95
CA GLY A 128 -2.85 14.77 -12.72
C GLY A 128 -4.13 15.59 -12.86
N ASN A 129 -5.19 14.89 -13.27
CA ASN A 129 -6.56 15.41 -13.30
C ASN A 129 -7.18 15.44 -11.90
N ILE A 130 -8.20 16.28 -11.71
CA ILE A 130 -9.13 16.22 -10.59
C ILE A 130 -10.53 15.90 -11.10
N GLU A 131 -11.08 14.78 -10.67
CA GLU A 131 -12.36 14.25 -11.12
C GLU A 131 -13.29 14.00 -9.92
N ALA A 132 -14.52 14.51 -9.98
CA ALA A 132 -15.51 14.27 -8.95
C ALA A 132 -16.91 14.00 -9.51
N GLY A 133 -17.57 12.96 -8.98
CA GLY A 133 -18.93 12.61 -9.38
C GLY A 133 -20.02 13.62 -9.00
N SER A 134 -19.69 14.69 -8.27
CA SER A 134 -20.58 15.82 -7.97
C SER A 134 -19.86 17.16 -7.95
N THR A 135 -18.98 17.41 -6.97
CA THR A 135 -18.48 18.75 -6.66
C THR A 135 -16.96 18.77 -6.49
N ILE A 136 -16.31 19.79 -7.05
CA ILE A 136 -14.91 20.13 -6.80
C ILE A 136 -14.85 21.54 -6.20
N THR A 137 -14.09 21.70 -5.11
CA THR A 137 -13.76 23.00 -4.51
C THR A 137 -12.26 23.12 -4.33
N LEU A 138 -11.65 24.06 -5.04
CA LEU A 138 -10.25 24.45 -4.91
C LEU A 138 -10.19 25.79 -4.18
N GLU A 139 -9.56 25.82 -3.00
CA GLU A 139 -9.25 27.06 -2.31
C GLU A 139 -8.04 27.77 -2.97
N ALA A 140 -7.58 28.86 -2.36
CA ALA A 140 -6.66 29.81 -2.98
C ALA A 140 -5.34 29.15 -3.44
N ASP A 141 -4.77 29.71 -4.50
CA ASP A 141 -3.41 29.38 -4.97
C ASP A 141 -3.21 27.88 -5.31
N ALA A 142 -4.29 27.19 -5.70
CA ALA A 142 -4.22 25.82 -6.18
C ALA A 142 -3.59 25.74 -7.59
N GLU A 143 -2.70 24.78 -7.81
CA GLU A 143 -2.07 24.49 -9.09
C GLU A 143 -2.45 23.08 -9.56
N VAL A 144 -3.11 22.99 -10.71
CA VAL A 144 -3.54 21.71 -11.31
C VAL A 144 -3.05 21.61 -12.74
N LYS A 145 -2.17 20.65 -13.03
CA LYS A 145 -1.61 20.48 -14.38
C LYS A 145 -2.57 19.76 -15.33
N GLY A 146 -3.50 18.95 -14.82
CA GLY A 146 -4.52 18.25 -15.60
C GLY A 146 -5.87 18.95 -15.68
N ASP A 147 -6.88 18.20 -16.15
CA ASP A 147 -8.27 18.62 -16.24
C ASP A 147 -8.93 18.70 -14.85
N VAL A 148 -9.91 19.59 -14.70
CA VAL A 148 -10.80 19.64 -13.53
C VAL A 148 -12.24 19.37 -13.97
N VAL A 149 -12.78 18.21 -13.60
CA VAL A 149 -14.09 17.73 -14.09
C VAL A 149 -15.01 17.37 -12.93
N ALA A 150 -16.14 18.08 -12.82
CA ALA A 150 -17.19 17.77 -11.85
C ALA A 150 -18.57 17.62 -12.51
N LYS A 151 -19.34 16.61 -12.09
CA LYS A 151 -20.69 16.37 -12.61
C LYS A 151 -21.67 17.52 -12.37
N THR A 152 -21.46 18.33 -11.32
CA THR A 152 -22.37 19.43 -10.99
C THR A 152 -21.65 20.75 -10.84
N THR A 153 -20.69 20.85 -9.91
CA THR A 153 -20.16 22.15 -9.47
C THR A 153 -18.65 22.13 -9.43
N VAL A 154 -18.03 23.15 -10.02
CA VAL A 154 -16.62 23.47 -9.80
C VAL A 154 -16.54 24.86 -9.17
N THR A 155 -15.82 24.99 -8.06
CA THR A 155 -15.48 26.27 -7.42
C THR A 155 -13.97 26.40 -7.36
N ILE A 156 -13.44 27.53 -7.85
CA ILE A 156 -12.00 27.82 -7.85
C ILE A 156 -11.79 29.20 -7.24
N ALA A 157 -11.08 29.25 -6.11
CA ALA A 157 -10.75 30.47 -5.40
C ALA A 157 -9.58 31.23 -6.06
N ALA A 158 -9.24 32.41 -5.53
CA ALA A 158 -8.34 33.34 -6.18
C ALA A 158 -6.90 32.80 -6.25
N GLY A 159 -6.15 33.21 -7.29
CA GLY A 159 -4.73 32.89 -7.44
C GLY A 159 -4.42 31.52 -8.03
N SER A 160 -5.44 30.65 -8.18
CA SER A 160 -5.25 29.29 -8.72
C SER A 160 -4.94 29.29 -10.22
N HIS A 161 -4.20 28.27 -10.68
CA HIS A 161 -3.87 28.04 -12.09
C HIS A 161 -4.21 26.60 -12.49
N ILE A 162 -5.10 26.47 -13.47
CA ILE A 162 -5.45 25.19 -14.12
C ILE A 162 -4.86 25.21 -15.53
N TYR A 163 -4.02 24.23 -15.85
CA TYR A 163 -3.31 24.20 -17.12
C TYR A 163 -4.12 23.56 -18.26
N GLN A 164 -5.23 22.89 -17.95
CA GLN A 164 -6.12 22.25 -18.93
C GLN A 164 -7.58 22.71 -18.74
N ASP A 165 -8.54 21.87 -19.12
CA ASP A 165 -9.94 22.23 -19.16
C ASP A 165 -10.57 22.22 -17.76
N VAL A 166 -11.57 23.08 -17.57
CA VAL A 166 -12.45 23.09 -16.40
C VAL A 166 -13.87 22.80 -16.87
N ASP A 167 -14.38 21.62 -16.55
CA ASP A 167 -15.72 21.15 -16.93
C ASP A 167 -16.63 21.01 -15.70
N ALA A 168 -17.64 21.87 -15.61
CA ALA A 168 -18.72 21.75 -14.64
C ALA A 168 -20.03 21.37 -15.32
N GLY A 169 -20.66 20.28 -14.88
CA GLY A 169 -21.94 19.83 -15.45
C GLY A 169 -23.10 20.80 -15.22
N THR A 170 -23.00 21.71 -14.24
CA THR A 170 -24.01 22.77 -14.03
C THR A 170 -23.37 24.14 -13.78
N ILE A 171 -22.59 24.29 -12.70
CA ILE A 171 -22.13 25.59 -12.19
C ILE A 171 -20.60 25.62 -12.11
N ALA A 172 -19.99 26.63 -12.72
CA ALA A 172 -18.60 26.99 -12.49
C ALA A 172 -18.52 28.35 -11.79
N THR A 173 -17.92 28.38 -10.59
CA THR A 173 -17.69 29.61 -9.82
C THR A 173 -16.19 29.89 -9.78
N ILE A 174 -15.75 30.93 -10.50
CA ILE A 174 -14.34 31.27 -10.66
C ILE A 174 -14.06 32.64 -10.02
N ALA A 175 -13.15 32.67 -9.06
CA ALA A 175 -12.75 33.91 -8.39
C ALA A 175 -11.85 34.80 -9.26
N ALA A 176 -11.50 35.98 -8.75
CA ALA A 176 -10.56 36.87 -9.42
C ALA A 176 -9.15 36.25 -9.48
N ASN A 177 -8.38 36.57 -10.53
CA ASN A 177 -7.00 36.12 -10.73
C ASN A 177 -6.83 34.59 -10.84
N VAL A 178 -7.85 33.87 -11.26
CA VAL A 178 -7.71 32.46 -11.68
C VAL A 178 -7.24 32.41 -13.13
N ALA A 179 -6.18 31.64 -13.39
CA ALA A 179 -5.73 31.33 -14.74
C ALA A 179 -6.25 29.95 -15.15
N ILE A 180 -6.87 29.87 -16.33
CA ILE A 180 -7.28 28.61 -16.96
C ILE A 180 -6.72 28.67 -18.39
N ASP A 181 -5.75 27.81 -18.68
CA ASP A 181 -5.10 27.79 -20.01
C ASP A 181 -5.97 27.05 -21.04
N GLY A 182 -6.79 26.11 -20.57
CA GLY A 182 -7.79 25.40 -21.37
C GLY A 182 -9.15 26.09 -21.45
N THR A 183 -10.19 25.30 -21.66
CA THR A 183 -11.57 25.75 -21.82
C THR A 183 -12.31 25.69 -20.49
N LEU A 184 -13.00 26.79 -20.15
CA LEU A 184 -13.98 26.81 -19.07
C LEU A 184 -15.38 26.49 -19.61
N THR A 185 -15.94 25.34 -19.22
CA THR A 185 -17.29 24.90 -19.59
C THR A 185 -18.19 24.83 -18.36
N SER A 186 -19.35 25.45 -18.43
CA SER A 186 -20.48 25.25 -17.50
C SER A 186 -21.65 24.63 -18.25
N ASN A 187 -22.52 23.92 -17.54
CA ASN A 187 -23.59 23.11 -18.16
C ASN A 187 -23.03 22.05 -19.12
N SER A 188 -21.87 21.49 -18.78
CA SER A 188 -21.19 20.48 -19.60
C SER A 188 -22.03 19.19 -19.69
N SER A 189 -22.02 18.56 -20.86
CA SER A 189 -22.57 17.21 -21.05
C SER A 189 -21.52 16.11 -20.83
N LYS A 190 -20.28 16.47 -20.47
CA LYS A 190 -19.20 15.53 -20.13
C LYS A 190 -19.52 14.93 -18.77
N ASP A 191 -19.72 13.62 -18.73
CA ASP A 191 -19.80 12.90 -17.46
C ASP A 191 -18.38 12.60 -16.97
N PRO A 192 -18.06 12.84 -15.68
CA PRO A 192 -16.82 12.35 -15.10
C PRO A 192 -16.79 10.82 -15.11
N PRO A 193 -15.61 10.19 -15.00
CA PRO A 193 -15.51 8.74 -14.90
C PRO A 193 -16.36 8.17 -13.75
N PRO A 194 -16.84 6.91 -13.86
CA PRO A 194 -17.54 6.26 -12.76
C PRO A 194 -16.72 6.30 -11.46
N ALA A 195 -17.41 6.34 -10.32
CA ALA A 195 -16.75 6.34 -9.01
C ALA A 195 -15.72 5.20 -8.90
N PRO A 196 -14.58 5.44 -8.21
CA PRO A 196 -13.61 4.38 -7.93
C PRO A 196 -14.26 3.18 -7.25
N VAL A 197 -13.71 2.00 -7.48
CA VAL A 197 -14.14 0.75 -6.82
C VAL A 197 -12.96 0.16 -6.07
N VAL A 198 -12.96 0.33 -4.75
CA VAL A 198 -11.99 -0.31 -3.87
C VAL A 198 -12.53 -1.68 -3.44
N THR A 199 -11.74 -2.73 -3.67
CA THR A 199 -12.14 -4.12 -3.38
C THR A 199 -11.40 -4.67 -2.17
N SER A 200 -12.12 -5.40 -1.31
CA SER A 200 -11.52 -6.05 -0.16
C SER A 200 -10.51 -7.13 -0.58
N LYS A 201 -9.37 -7.14 0.10
CA LYS A 201 -8.33 -8.17 0.01
C LYS A 201 -8.40 -9.17 1.19
N GLU A 202 -9.46 -9.12 2.02
CA GLU A 202 -9.63 -9.98 3.21
C GLU A 202 -9.53 -11.48 2.85
N SER A 203 -10.21 -11.92 1.79
CA SER A 203 -10.19 -13.32 1.36
C SER A 203 -8.78 -13.76 0.92
N GLN A 204 -8.04 -12.89 0.25
CA GLN A 204 -6.66 -13.16 -0.16
C GLN A 204 -5.75 -13.29 1.07
N ILE A 205 -5.80 -12.33 1.99
CA ILE A 205 -5.00 -12.35 3.22
C ILE A 205 -5.33 -13.58 4.06
N THR A 206 -6.61 -13.86 4.32
CA THR A 206 -7.01 -15.01 5.13
C THR A 206 -6.67 -16.36 4.49
N THR A 207 -6.65 -16.44 3.15
CA THR A 207 -6.14 -17.60 2.42
C THR A 207 -4.65 -17.79 2.67
N VAL A 208 -3.84 -16.73 2.51
CA VAL A 208 -2.40 -16.76 2.80
C VAL A 208 -2.15 -17.14 4.26
N GLN A 209 -2.89 -16.58 5.21
CA GLN A 209 -2.78 -16.93 6.63
C GLN A 209 -3.04 -18.42 6.89
N ALA A 210 -4.02 -19.03 6.21
CA ALA A 210 -4.33 -20.45 6.33
C ALA A 210 -3.25 -21.34 5.70
N GLU A 211 -2.68 -20.93 4.57
CA GLU A 211 -1.57 -21.63 3.91
C GLU A 211 -0.30 -21.59 4.78
N LEU A 212 0.05 -20.43 5.33
CA LEU A 212 1.17 -20.27 6.26
C LEU A 212 1.00 -21.14 7.51
N LYS A 213 -0.22 -21.20 8.06
CA LYS A 213 -0.54 -22.04 9.23
C LYS A 213 -0.42 -23.54 8.94
N ALA A 214 -0.63 -23.96 7.69
CA ALA A 214 -0.50 -25.35 7.29
C ALA A 214 0.96 -25.81 7.10
N LEU A 215 1.92 -24.88 7.11
CA LEU A 215 3.34 -25.22 7.09
C LEU A 215 3.72 -25.94 8.39
N VAL A 216 4.23 -27.16 8.25
CA VAL A 216 4.59 -28.05 9.36
C VAL A 216 5.93 -27.60 9.96
N THR A 217 6.07 -27.75 11.28
CA THR A 217 7.33 -27.55 12.00
C THR A 217 7.72 -28.83 12.74
N ASP A 218 9.02 -29.01 12.95
CA ASP A 218 9.56 -30.01 13.88
C ASP A 218 9.77 -29.42 15.30
N GLU A 219 9.67 -28.09 15.46
CA GLU A 219 9.90 -27.39 16.74
C GLU A 219 8.78 -26.38 17.07
N GLU A 220 8.32 -26.44 18.31
CA GLU A 220 7.41 -25.47 18.93
C GLU A 220 8.26 -24.58 19.84
N LEU A 221 8.23 -23.27 19.65
CA LEU A 221 8.97 -22.35 20.52
C LEU A 221 8.33 -22.38 21.92
N ASP A 222 9.13 -22.39 22.98
CA ASP A 222 8.63 -22.21 24.34
C ASP A 222 8.41 -20.71 24.63
N PHE A 223 7.19 -20.24 24.36
CA PHE A 223 6.81 -18.83 24.57
C PHE A 223 6.66 -18.42 26.04
N THR A 224 6.91 -19.32 27.00
CA THR A 224 6.93 -18.90 28.41
C THR A 224 8.15 -18.06 28.74
N THR A 225 9.24 -18.24 27.98
CA THR A 225 10.50 -17.52 28.18
C THR A 225 11.01 -16.81 26.93
N PHE A 226 10.55 -17.17 25.74
CA PHE A 226 10.98 -16.51 24.50
C PHE A 226 10.64 -15.01 24.49
N GLY A 227 11.62 -14.19 24.11
CA GLY A 227 11.47 -12.75 23.93
C GLY A 227 11.54 -11.93 25.22
N VAL A 228 11.78 -12.57 26.38
CA VAL A 228 12.15 -11.87 27.62
C VAL A 228 13.64 -11.52 27.66
N ASN A 229 14.45 -12.22 26.87
CA ASN A 229 15.86 -11.96 26.63
C ASN A 229 16.07 -11.64 25.15
N ASP A 230 17.33 -11.35 24.78
CA ASP A 230 17.68 -11.31 23.37
C ASP A 230 17.68 -12.74 22.82
N GLU A 231 17.07 -12.91 21.65
CA GLU A 231 16.84 -14.20 21.02
C GLU A 231 17.56 -14.25 19.68
N SER A 232 17.91 -15.46 19.23
CA SER A 232 18.49 -15.68 17.91
C SER A 232 17.85 -16.89 17.25
N LEU A 233 17.35 -16.73 16.04
CA LEU A 233 16.71 -17.79 15.26
C LEU A 233 17.32 -17.88 13.87
N VAL A 234 17.56 -19.10 13.41
CA VAL A 234 17.89 -19.38 12.00
C VAL A 234 16.61 -19.40 11.16
N ALA A 235 16.71 -19.52 9.83
CA ALA A 235 15.53 -19.66 8.99
C ALA A 235 14.68 -20.88 9.40
N GLY A 236 13.34 -20.74 9.38
CA GLY A 236 12.42 -21.77 9.81
C GLY A 236 10.98 -21.31 9.94
N VAL A 237 10.12 -22.26 10.32
CA VAL A 237 8.71 -22.03 10.64
C VAL A 237 8.54 -22.21 12.14
N TYR A 238 7.94 -21.21 12.79
CA TYR A 238 7.82 -21.09 14.23
C TYR A 238 6.35 -20.91 14.62
N ASN A 239 5.83 -21.76 15.51
CA ASN A 239 4.42 -21.73 15.92
C ASN A 239 4.28 -21.27 17.36
N SER A 240 3.43 -20.27 17.63
CA SER A 240 2.94 -19.90 18.97
C SER A 240 1.56 -20.43 19.26
N ILE A 241 1.41 -21.05 20.45
CA ILE A 241 0.12 -21.50 20.99
C ILE A 241 -0.81 -20.36 21.39
N ASN A 242 -0.26 -19.15 21.58
CA ASN A 242 -1.06 -18.02 22.03
C ASN A 242 -0.46 -16.69 21.57
N TYR A 243 0.52 -16.16 22.32
CA TYR A 243 1.11 -14.87 22.05
C TYR A 243 2.57 -15.00 21.65
N LEU A 244 3.05 -14.08 20.82
CA LEU A 244 4.46 -13.82 20.65
C LEU A 244 4.73 -12.40 21.13
N THR A 245 5.66 -12.26 22.07
CA THR A 245 6.07 -10.96 22.59
C THR A 245 7.59 -10.85 22.58
N ILE A 246 8.11 -9.80 21.97
CA ILE A 246 9.49 -9.36 22.18
C ILE A 246 9.42 -8.21 23.19
N ALA A 247 9.96 -8.42 24.39
CA ALA A 247 9.86 -7.44 25.46
C ALA A 247 10.59 -6.14 25.13
N ALA A 248 10.28 -5.06 25.87
CA ALA A 248 10.86 -3.75 25.64
C ALA A 248 12.41 -3.79 25.70
N GLY A 249 13.04 -3.14 24.72
CA GLY A 249 14.49 -3.08 24.56
C GLY A 249 15.17 -4.41 24.20
N LYS A 250 14.41 -5.47 23.90
CA LYS A 250 14.96 -6.78 23.50
C LYS A 250 15.12 -6.90 22.00
N THR A 251 16.10 -7.69 21.60
CA THR A 251 16.45 -7.92 20.20
C THR A 251 16.17 -9.37 19.81
N LEU A 252 15.43 -9.56 18.73
CA LEU A 252 15.36 -10.81 17.99
C LEU A 252 16.31 -10.74 16.80
N THR A 253 17.34 -11.58 16.82
CA THR A 253 18.28 -11.73 15.71
C THR A 253 17.82 -12.86 14.79
N LEU A 254 17.70 -12.57 13.50
CA LEU A 254 17.39 -13.56 12.47
C LEU A 254 18.67 -13.82 11.67
N ASP A 255 19.24 -15.02 11.82
CA ASP A 255 20.52 -15.41 11.21
C ASP A 255 20.32 -16.27 9.95
N GLY A 256 20.59 -15.70 8.79
CA GLY A 256 20.51 -16.39 7.50
C GLY A 256 21.65 -17.37 7.24
N ASN A 257 22.68 -17.41 8.09
CA ASN A 257 23.90 -18.21 7.91
C ASN A 257 24.58 -17.99 6.54
N GLY A 258 24.41 -16.81 5.94
CA GLY A 258 24.98 -16.45 4.64
C GLY A 258 24.23 -17.01 3.44
N MET A 259 22.99 -17.50 3.63
CA MET A 259 22.13 -18.05 2.58
C MET A 259 20.77 -17.37 2.57
N ASP A 260 20.00 -17.60 1.51
CA ASP A 260 18.59 -17.20 1.43
C ASP A 260 17.80 -17.90 2.55
N GLY A 261 17.13 -17.11 3.39
CA GLY A 261 16.39 -17.59 4.55
C GLY A 261 14.93 -17.17 4.51
N SER A 262 14.05 -18.03 5.04
CA SER A 262 12.66 -17.68 5.29
C SER A 262 12.32 -17.89 6.76
N TRP A 263 11.71 -16.88 7.36
CA TRP A 263 11.17 -16.95 8.72
C TRP A 263 9.66 -16.78 8.68
N VAL A 264 8.94 -17.83 9.06
CA VAL A 264 7.48 -17.81 9.20
C VAL A 264 7.13 -17.93 10.67
N PHE A 265 6.45 -16.92 11.22
CA PHE A 265 5.93 -16.94 12.58
C PHE A 265 4.41 -17.10 12.55
N ASN A 266 3.93 -18.31 12.83
CA ASN A 266 2.51 -18.63 12.98
C ASN A 266 2.08 -18.36 14.42
N ILE A 267 1.37 -17.26 14.65
CA ILE A 267 1.01 -16.77 15.97
C ILE A 267 -0.49 -16.96 16.16
N ALA A 268 -0.89 -17.84 17.09
CA ALA A 268 -2.31 -18.18 17.26
C ALA A 268 -3.19 -16.96 17.59
N ASN A 269 -2.71 -16.05 18.44
CA ASN A 269 -3.49 -14.89 18.89
C ASN A 269 -2.79 -13.58 18.59
N ASN A 270 -2.06 -12.98 19.54
CA ASN A 270 -1.55 -11.61 19.39
C ASN A 270 -0.02 -11.57 19.27
N LEU A 271 0.46 -10.58 18.52
CA LEU A 271 1.85 -10.21 18.36
C LEU A 271 2.12 -8.88 19.08
N SER A 272 3.21 -8.82 19.84
CA SER A 272 3.62 -7.58 20.51
C SER A 272 5.12 -7.38 20.43
N PHE A 273 5.53 -6.21 19.96
CA PHE A 273 6.89 -5.71 20.06
C PHE A 273 6.89 -4.58 21.09
N GLY A 274 7.63 -4.74 22.18
CA GLY A 274 7.76 -3.73 23.21
C GLY A 274 8.45 -2.45 22.70
N ILE A 275 8.41 -1.40 23.52
CA ILE A 275 9.13 -0.14 23.25
C ILE A 275 10.61 -0.45 22.99
N ASP A 276 11.18 0.16 21.95
CA ASP A 276 12.58 0.01 21.53
C ASP A 276 13.03 -1.45 21.28
N SER A 277 12.10 -2.39 21.08
CA SER A 277 12.42 -3.75 20.67
C SER A 277 12.80 -3.81 19.19
N LYS A 278 13.67 -4.75 18.81
CA LYS A 278 14.25 -4.78 17.47
C LYS A 278 14.27 -6.18 16.86
N VAL A 279 14.06 -6.23 15.55
CA VAL A 279 14.39 -7.39 14.72
C VAL A 279 15.62 -7.04 13.89
N VAL A 280 16.73 -7.73 14.16
CA VAL A 280 18.02 -7.51 13.49
C VAL A 280 18.31 -8.67 12.56
N LEU A 281 18.82 -8.36 11.36
CA LEU A 281 19.23 -9.35 10.38
C LEU A 281 20.73 -9.61 10.52
N LEU A 282 21.12 -10.88 10.59
CA LEU A 282 22.51 -11.33 10.65
C LEU A 282 22.77 -12.30 9.49
N ASN A 283 23.78 -12.05 8.66
CA ASN A 283 24.13 -12.90 7.50
C ASN A 283 22.92 -13.26 6.60
N VAL A 284 21.98 -12.33 6.42
CA VAL A 284 20.77 -12.50 5.60
C VAL A 284 21.02 -11.93 4.20
N THR A 285 20.59 -12.65 3.15
CA THR A 285 20.64 -12.18 1.75
C THR A 285 19.36 -11.42 1.36
N ASP A 286 19.42 -10.61 0.31
CA ASP A 286 18.30 -9.79 -0.16
C ASP A 286 17.08 -10.60 -0.64
N ASN A 287 17.25 -11.87 -1.01
CA ASN A 287 16.17 -12.77 -1.44
C ASN A 287 15.40 -13.42 -0.27
N SER A 288 15.74 -13.06 0.96
CA SER A 288 15.16 -13.65 2.15
C SER A 288 13.78 -13.06 2.50
N SER A 289 12.99 -13.77 3.30
CA SER A 289 11.64 -13.34 3.66
C SER A 289 11.33 -13.51 5.15
N ILE A 290 10.56 -12.57 5.72
CA ILE A 290 10.04 -12.64 7.08
C ILE A 290 8.54 -12.40 7.05
N LEU A 291 7.79 -13.30 7.68
CA LEU A 291 6.33 -13.34 7.66
C LEU A 291 5.80 -13.52 9.07
N TRP A 292 5.06 -12.53 9.55
CA TRP A 292 4.36 -12.58 10.83
C TRP A 292 2.89 -12.90 10.58
N ASN A 293 2.49 -14.15 10.76
CA ASN A 293 1.13 -14.63 10.53
C ASN A 293 0.33 -14.67 11.84
N VAL A 294 -0.44 -13.62 12.10
CA VAL A 294 -1.19 -13.42 13.35
C VAL A 294 -2.66 -13.78 13.15
N LEU A 295 -3.08 -14.92 13.69
CA LEU A 295 -4.29 -15.64 13.27
C LEU A 295 -5.57 -15.23 13.99
N GLY A 296 -5.49 -14.86 15.28
CA GLY A 296 -6.67 -14.59 16.10
C GLY A 296 -7.60 -15.80 16.25
N GLU A 297 -7.06 -16.98 16.63
CA GLU A 297 -7.84 -18.21 16.75
C GLU A 297 -8.88 -18.14 17.90
N THR A 298 -8.52 -17.50 19.01
CA THR A 298 -9.41 -17.31 20.18
C THR A 298 -9.57 -15.84 20.58
N THR A 299 -8.91 -14.93 19.87
CA THR A 299 -8.93 -13.47 20.08
C THR A 299 -9.09 -12.75 18.75
N ALA A 300 -9.06 -11.41 18.74
CA ALA A 300 -9.12 -10.65 17.50
C ALA A 300 -7.86 -10.79 16.61
N GLY A 301 -6.74 -11.28 17.14
CA GLY A 301 -5.50 -11.40 16.37
C GLY A 301 -4.80 -10.05 16.17
N LEU A 302 -4.52 -9.36 17.26
CA LEU A 302 -3.97 -8.00 17.27
C LEU A 302 -2.44 -8.00 17.13
N THR A 303 -1.91 -6.99 16.46
CA THR A 303 -0.50 -6.64 16.51
C THR A 303 -0.31 -5.28 17.15
N SER A 304 0.63 -5.19 18.10
CA SER A 304 1.05 -3.93 18.70
C SER A 304 2.56 -3.74 18.57
N LEU A 305 2.97 -2.57 18.07
CA LEU A 305 4.37 -2.14 18.06
C LEU A 305 4.53 -1.00 19.05
N GLY A 306 5.45 -1.14 20.00
CA GLY A 306 5.81 -0.09 20.93
C GLY A 306 6.45 1.10 20.21
N ALA A 307 6.55 2.24 20.91
CA ALA A 307 7.33 3.36 20.40
C ALA A 307 8.78 2.93 20.14
N GLY A 308 9.35 3.34 19.01
CA GLY A 308 10.72 2.97 18.63
C GLY A 308 10.94 1.50 18.28
N ALA A 309 9.88 0.68 18.21
CA ALA A 309 10.02 -0.71 17.78
C ALA A 309 10.43 -0.78 16.31
N GLU A 310 11.46 -1.57 16.01
CA GLU A 310 11.99 -1.78 14.66
C GLU A 310 11.76 -3.22 14.22
N VAL A 311 10.81 -3.44 13.31
CA VAL A 311 10.39 -4.76 12.85
C VAL A 311 10.76 -4.97 11.37
N ARG A 312 11.05 -6.22 11.01
CA ARG A 312 11.37 -6.63 9.64
C ARG A 312 10.30 -7.55 9.05
N GLY A 313 10.02 -7.41 7.75
CA GLY A 313 9.13 -8.31 6.99
C GLY A 313 7.70 -7.82 6.81
N HIS A 314 6.81 -8.77 6.51
CA HIS A 314 5.38 -8.53 6.30
C HIS A 314 4.59 -9.00 7.53
N ILE A 315 3.71 -8.14 8.04
CA ILE A 315 2.83 -8.45 9.16
C ILE A 315 1.42 -8.67 8.64
N LEU A 316 0.94 -9.90 8.73
CA LEU A 316 -0.41 -10.31 8.35
C LEU A 316 -1.23 -10.54 9.62
N SER A 317 -1.99 -9.52 10.04
CA SER A 317 -2.86 -9.61 11.22
C SER A 317 -4.30 -9.86 10.85
N ARG A 318 -4.95 -10.80 11.55
CA ARG A 318 -6.39 -10.97 11.45
C ARG A 318 -7.11 -9.69 11.90
N GLY A 319 -6.71 -9.16 13.05
CA GLY A 319 -7.28 -7.98 13.69
C GLY A 319 -6.47 -6.71 13.45
N ALA A 320 -6.61 -5.75 14.37
CA ALA A 320 -6.01 -4.43 14.24
C ALA A 320 -4.48 -4.46 14.40
N ILE A 321 -3.83 -3.48 13.78
CA ILE A 321 -2.40 -3.22 13.93
C ILE A 321 -2.23 -1.80 14.47
N ASP A 322 -1.60 -1.68 15.64
CA ASP A 322 -1.32 -0.40 16.30
C ASP A 322 0.19 -0.20 16.46
N GLY A 323 0.73 0.80 15.76
CA GLY A 323 2.12 1.21 15.84
C GLY A 323 2.33 2.44 16.73
N GLY A 324 3.24 2.33 17.68
CA GLY A 324 3.71 3.44 18.51
C GLY A 324 4.53 4.44 17.71
N ALA A 325 4.80 5.61 18.30
CA ALA A 325 5.55 6.67 17.64
C ALA A 325 6.95 6.17 17.24
N ILE A 326 7.49 6.72 16.15
CA ILE A 326 8.82 6.39 15.62
C ILE A 326 9.06 4.88 15.42
N SER A 327 7.98 4.10 15.23
CA SER A 327 8.11 2.68 14.91
C SER A 327 8.50 2.49 13.43
N LEU A 328 9.18 1.39 13.14
CA LEU A 328 9.65 1.04 11.80
C LEU A 328 9.17 -0.36 11.44
N VAL A 329 8.58 -0.50 10.25
CA VAL A 329 8.34 -1.79 9.61
C VAL A 329 8.91 -1.73 8.20
N ALA A 330 9.92 -2.55 7.90
CA ALA A 330 10.48 -2.62 6.54
C ALA A 330 10.82 -4.06 6.16
N GLY A 331 10.86 -4.38 4.88
CA GLY A 331 11.24 -5.71 4.41
C GLY A 331 12.75 -5.95 4.40
N ILE A 332 13.18 -6.84 3.50
CA ILE A 332 14.56 -7.28 3.32
C ILE A 332 14.93 -7.05 1.86
N GLY A 333 16.14 -6.54 1.60
CA GLY A 333 16.59 -6.26 0.24
C GLY A 333 15.65 -5.27 -0.46
N ASP A 334 15.14 -5.67 -1.63
CA ASP A 334 14.19 -4.91 -2.44
C ASP A 334 12.72 -5.08 -2.00
N SER A 335 12.45 -5.95 -1.02
CA SER A 335 11.10 -6.12 -0.49
C SER A 335 10.75 -4.97 0.45
N CYS A 336 9.60 -4.36 0.19
CA CYS A 336 9.03 -3.32 1.03
C CYS A 336 8.69 -3.79 2.44
N GLY A 337 8.37 -5.07 2.61
CA GLY A 337 7.63 -5.50 3.80
C GLY A 337 6.24 -4.86 3.81
N GLY A 338 5.61 -4.79 4.98
CA GLY A 338 4.35 -4.07 5.11
C GLY A 338 3.47 -4.57 6.24
N VAL A 339 2.32 -3.93 6.38
CA VAL A 339 1.33 -4.21 7.42
C VAL A 339 -0.06 -4.39 6.81
N PHE A 340 -0.68 -5.52 7.12
CA PHE A 340 -1.94 -5.94 6.50
C PHE A 340 -2.92 -6.40 7.59
N SER A 341 -4.00 -5.64 7.78
CA SER A 341 -5.11 -6.00 8.67
C SER A 341 -6.25 -6.61 7.87
N ALA A 342 -6.49 -7.91 8.06
CA ALA A 342 -7.45 -8.68 7.29
C ALA A 342 -8.92 -8.27 7.56
N SER A 343 -9.24 -7.82 8.77
CA SER A 343 -10.63 -7.55 9.16
C SER A 343 -10.86 -6.24 9.93
N SER A 344 -9.80 -5.45 10.19
CA SER A 344 -9.86 -4.34 11.14
C SER A 344 -9.05 -3.13 10.67
N THR A 345 -8.60 -2.31 11.62
CA THR A 345 -7.95 -1.02 11.41
C THR A 345 -6.43 -1.09 11.47
N ILE A 346 -5.78 -0.09 10.90
CA ILE A 346 -4.37 0.20 11.12
C ILE A 346 -4.23 1.61 11.68
N THR A 347 -3.47 1.75 12.77
CA THR A 347 -3.13 3.04 13.36
C THR A 347 -1.62 3.13 13.55
N PHE A 348 -0.98 4.21 13.09
CA PHE A 348 0.40 4.52 13.46
C PHE A 348 0.49 5.90 14.10
N ALA A 349 1.18 5.97 15.23
CA ALA A 349 1.53 7.22 15.88
C ALA A 349 2.70 7.90 15.17
N ALA A 350 3.01 9.12 15.61
CA ALA A 350 3.80 10.08 14.86
C ALA A 350 5.18 9.58 14.42
N SER A 351 5.62 10.04 13.25
CA SER A 351 6.96 9.80 12.69
C SER A 351 7.34 8.34 12.48
N SER A 352 6.36 7.45 12.34
CA SER A 352 6.59 6.04 12.03
C SER A 352 6.86 5.85 10.54
N ILE A 353 7.60 4.79 10.20
CA ILE A 353 7.99 4.47 8.82
C ILE A 353 7.52 3.05 8.49
N ILE A 354 6.79 2.93 7.38
CA ILE A 354 6.37 1.65 6.80
C ILE A 354 6.94 1.55 5.39
N GLY A 355 7.65 0.47 5.11
CA GLY A 355 8.36 0.27 3.86
C GLY A 355 9.77 0.87 3.86
N HIS A 356 10.39 0.87 2.69
CA HIS A 356 11.63 1.61 2.42
C HIS A 356 11.50 2.39 1.11
N GLN A 357 12.41 3.34 0.87
CA GLN A 357 12.41 4.09 -0.37
C GLN A 357 12.49 3.18 -1.61
N GLY A 358 11.66 3.43 -2.62
CA GLY A 358 11.53 2.60 -3.83
C GLY A 358 10.29 1.72 -3.85
N CYS A 359 9.50 1.71 -2.77
CA CYS A 359 8.28 0.91 -2.63
C CYS A 359 7.02 1.45 -3.34
N GLY A 360 7.17 2.46 -4.19
CA GLY A 360 6.07 3.10 -4.93
C GLY A 360 5.90 2.54 -6.34
N PRO A 361 4.91 3.03 -7.11
CA PRO A 361 4.83 2.74 -8.54
C PRO A 361 6.14 3.15 -9.20
N ILE A 362 6.87 2.16 -9.72
CA ILE A 362 7.89 2.43 -10.73
C ILE A 362 7.16 3.09 -11.91
N ASP A 363 7.60 4.30 -12.27
CA ASP A 363 7.17 4.99 -13.49
C ASP A 363 7.27 4.00 -14.66
N VAL A 364 6.14 3.41 -15.05
CA VAL A 364 5.99 2.80 -16.36
C VAL A 364 5.54 3.95 -17.23
N PRO A 365 6.40 4.50 -18.11
CA PRO A 365 5.99 5.57 -18.99
C PRO A 365 4.78 5.09 -19.77
N GLU A 366 3.71 5.90 -19.83
CA GLU A 366 2.57 5.58 -20.69
C GLU A 366 3.08 5.17 -22.07
N PRO A 367 2.53 4.10 -22.68
CA PRO A 367 3.06 3.60 -23.94
C PRO A 367 2.97 4.71 -24.96
N THR A 368 4.13 5.30 -25.30
CA THR A 368 4.22 6.27 -26.37
C THR A 368 3.67 5.57 -27.61
N THR A 369 2.58 6.08 -28.14
CA THR A 369 1.96 5.65 -29.40
C THR A 369 2.97 5.91 -30.52
N ILE A 370 3.96 5.03 -30.68
CA ILE A 370 4.96 5.09 -31.73
C ILE A 370 4.25 4.67 -33.01
N TRP A 371 4.18 5.63 -33.93
CA TRP A 371 3.74 5.50 -35.30
C TRP A 371 4.18 4.18 -35.94
N LEU A 372 3.24 3.25 -36.09
CA LEU A 372 3.33 2.12 -37.03
C LEU A 372 3.09 2.66 -38.45
N LEU A 373 4.01 3.50 -38.92
CA LEU A 373 4.07 3.94 -40.32
C LEU A 373 5.53 3.95 -40.75
N GLY A 374 5.89 2.92 -41.52
CA GLY A 374 7.09 2.96 -42.35
C GLY A 374 8.16 1.93 -42.00
N LEU A 375 7.90 0.65 -42.29
CA LEU A 375 8.95 -0.28 -42.72
C LEU A 375 8.32 -1.42 -43.51
N GLY A 376 8.18 -1.19 -44.81
CA GLY A 376 7.65 -2.16 -45.76
C GLY A 376 7.91 -1.73 -47.20
N LEU A 377 9.16 -1.38 -47.52
CA LEU A 377 9.58 -1.22 -48.91
C LEU A 377 10.95 -1.87 -49.12
N LEU A 378 11.03 -2.58 -50.26
CA LEU A 378 12.15 -3.31 -50.85
C LEU A 378 12.33 -4.76 -50.37
N ILE A 379 11.86 -5.72 -51.19
CA ILE A 379 12.71 -6.51 -52.10
C ILE A 379 11.91 -6.77 -53.39
N ILE A 380 12.39 -6.24 -54.52
CA ILE A 380 12.02 -6.64 -55.88
C ILE A 380 13.02 -7.69 -56.34
N ALA A 381 12.59 -8.89 -56.76
CA ALA A 381 13.30 -9.70 -57.76
C ALA A 381 12.45 -10.83 -58.39
N LYS A 382 11.89 -10.50 -59.58
CA LYS A 382 11.85 -11.27 -60.84
C LYS A 382 11.25 -12.70 -60.98
N ARG A 383 10.36 -12.76 -62.00
CA ARG A 383 10.09 -13.83 -63.02
C ARG A 383 9.32 -15.06 -62.52
N LYS A 384 8.34 -15.63 -63.25
CA LYS A 384 8.15 -15.76 -64.70
C LYS A 384 6.70 -16.19 -65.02
N GLN A 385 6.28 -15.91 -66.26
CA GLN A 385 5.05 -16.28 -66.98
C GLN A 385 4.54 -17.71 -66.74
N VAL A 386 3.20 -17.90 -66.67
CA VAL A 386 2.31 -18.34 -67.77
C VAL A 386 0.95 -17.68 -67.57
#